data_AF-A0AA96HJ84-F1
#
_entry.id   AF-A0AA96HJ84-F1
#
_cell.length_a   1.000
_cell.length_b   1.000
_cell.length_c   1.000
_cell.angle_alpha   90.00
_cell.angle_beta   90.00
_cell.angle_gamma   90.00
#
_symmetry.space_group_name_H-M   'P 1'
#
loop_
_entity.id
_entity.type
_entity.pdbx_description
1 polymer ?
#
loop_
_entity_poly.entity_id
_entity_poly.type
_entity_poly.pdbx_seq_one_letter_code
_entity_poly.pdbx_strand_id
1 'polypeptide(L)'
;MSIKQYLFIFILFISSSVHALTDDEYIQALLLSSNTSDGVRLAGRLIRFTPESDPIIAKLAADQLIYTLQNPILDEDAKAWLAKLLGKTKDQRFRSILERARTLNPPPKVEKHIQAALLLIGDGEVKPYVTNAKIREAHLAEIFGSRSSIPYRPELKAEFLALEKETELSTIFQTFGYPGGSSTDVNIRDLPRFGSTRTQQLLLTYPELGALQLYRSRGIWRLSYKMPYPDIQTDDSADQYIVDEIWNWSYPRIIQFFSHNKARKFTQQQLDILAYRVWLGVDTIDPFLADSLCHLANFVRAGGRGRYQAIMTDTAMKAKDGKLRKYSKKAAKRGKKYNDQSPEEQFMPYGVELNLDELEIPSKFGAIKKLMP
;
A
#
# COMPACT_ATOMS: atom_id res chain seq x y z
N MET A 1 -27.30 38.93 -25.87
CA MET A 1 -27.45 37.80 -24.94
C MET A 1 -28.14 38.33 -23.68
N SER A 2 -29.24 37.70 -23.23
CA SER A 2 -30.01 38.25 -22.11
C SER A 2 -29.39 37.86 -20.76
N ILE A 3 -29.57 38.69 -19.73
CA ILE A 3 -29.11 38.43 -18.35
C ILE A 3 -29.59 37.07 -17.83
N LYS A 4 -30.74 36.57 -18.31
CA LYS A 4 -31.26 35.24 -17.99
C LYS A 4 -30.40 34.10 -18.56
N GLN A 5 -29.75 34.29 -19.71
CA GLN A 5 -28.83 33.30 -20.29
C GLN A 5 -27.52 33.22 -19.51
N TYR A 6 -27.00 34.35 -19.01
CA TYR A 6 -25.84 34.34 -18.12
C TYR A 6 -26.17 33.69 -16.78
N LEU A 7 -27.35 33.98 -16.19
CA LEU A 7 -27.77 33.35 -14.94
C LEU A 7 -27.94 31.83 -15.08
N PHE A 8 -28.46 31.35 -16.21
CA PHE A 8 -28.62 29.91 -16.47
C PHE A 8 -27.28 29.20 -16.67
N ILE A 9 -26.31 29.84 -17.33
CA ILE A 9 -24.93 29.32 -17.47
C ILE A 9 -24.20 29.37 -16.12
N PHE A 10 -24.42 30.41 -15.31
CA PHE A 10 -23.81 30.53 -13.98
C PHE A 10 -24.38 29.50 -13.00
N ILE A 11 -25.68 29.22 -13.05
CA ILE A 11 -26.33 28.17 -12.23
C ILE A 11 -25.89 26.77 -12.69
N LEU A 12 -25.67 26.54 -13.98
CA LEU A 12 -25.08 25.29 -14.49
C LEU A 12 -23.60 25.10 -14.06
N PHE A 13 -22.85 26.18 -13.88
CA PHE A 13 -21.46 26.13 -13.39
C PHE A 13 -21.34 26.03 -11.86
N ILE A 14 -22.35 26.48 -11.10
CA ILE A 14 -22.34 26.41 -9.61
C ILE A 14 -22.88 25.06 -9.10
N SER A 15 -23.52 24.26 -9.95
CA SER A 15 -24.16 22.99 -9.52
C SER A 15 -23.23 21.77 -9.50
N SER A 16 -21.96 21.88 -9.93
CA SER A 16 -20.96 20.87 -9.59
C SER A 16 -20.57 21.04 -8.14
N SER A 17 -21.48 20.63 -7.25
CA SER A 17 -21.13 20.26 -5.90
C SER A 17 -20.05 19.20 -6.05
N VAL A 18 -18.79 19.58 -5.82
CA VAL A 18 -17.69 18.62 -5.72
C VAL A 18 -18.07 17.76 -4.52
N HIS A 19 -18.73 16.64 -4.76
CA HIS A 19 -19.06 15.70 -3.71
C HIS A 19 -17.72 15.16 -3.23
N ALA A 20 -17.32 15.57 -2.03
CA ALA A 20 -16.08 15.12 -1.45
C ALA A 20 -16.24 13.63 -1.14
N LEU A 21 -15.45 12.77 -1.79
CA LEU A 21 -15.48 11.32 -1.57
C LEU A 21 -15.39 10.98 -0.08
N THR A 22 -16.02 9.90 0.36
CA THR A 22 -15.75 9.37 1.71
C THR A 22 -14.33 8.79 1.79
N ASP A 23 -13.80 8.56 3.00
CA ASP A 23 -12.49 7.91 3.19
C ASP A 23 -12.46 6.53 2.53
N ASP A 24 -13.56 5.78 2.63
CA ASP A 24 -13.72 4.47 2.01
C ASP A 24 -13.70 4.56 0.48
N GLU A 25 -14.34 5.55 -0.12
CA GLU A 25 -14.31 5.77 -1.58
C GLU A 25 -12.92 6.21 -2.06
N TYR A 26 -12.21 7.02 -1.26
CA TYR A 26 -10.82 7.36 -1.55
C TYR A 26 -9.92 6.11 -1.56
N ILE A 27 -10.08 5.21 -0.58
CA ILE A 27 -9.37 3.91 -0.57
C ILE A 27 -9.76 3.06 -1.78
N GLN A 28 -11.04 3.03 -2.15
CA GLN A 28 -11.49 2.32 -3.35
C GLN A 28 -10.81 2.87 -4.61
N ALA A 29 -10.65 4.19 -4.73
CA ALA A 29 -9.94 4.81 -5.83
C ALA A 29 -8.45 4.44 -5.85
N LEU A 30 -7.76 4.53 -4.70
CA LEU A 30 -6.37 4.10 -4.55
C LEU A 30 -6.19 2.64 -5.00
N LEU A 31 -7.07 1.75 -4.54
CA LEU A 31 -7.07 0.33 -4.87
C LEU A 31 -7.29 0.06 -6.37
N LEU A 32 -8.23 0.77 -7.01
CA LEU A 32 -8.50 0.64 -8.44
C LEU A 32 -7.35 1.16 -9.31
N SER A 33 -6.64 2.19 -8.83
CA SER A 33 -5.49 2.79 -9.51
C SER A 33 -4.21 1.95 -9.38
N SER A 34 -4.19 0.95 -8.49
CA SER A 34 -3.06 0.06 -8.27
C SER A 34 -2.77 -0.81 -9.49
N ASN A 35 -1.49 -1.13 -9.70
CA ASN A 35 -1.03 -2.07 -10.72
C ASN A 35 -1.04 -3.53 -10.23
N THR A 36 -1.58 -3.79 -9.04
CA THR A 36 -1.64 -5.14 -8.46
C THR A 36 -3.02 -5.75 -8.61
N SER A 37 -3.08 -7.04 -9.01
CA SER A 37 -4.36 -7.77 -9.09
C SER A 37 -5.09 -7.80 -7.75
N ASP A 38 -4.36 -7.94 -6.63
CA ASP A 38 -4.94 -7.97 -5.29
C ASP A 38 -5.67 -6.67 -4.93
N GLY A 39 -5.01 -5.52 -5.14
CA GLY A 39 -5.64 -4.21 -4.88
C GLY A 39 -6.92 -4.04 -5.68
N VAL A 40 -6.88 -4.32 -6.98
CA VAL A 40 -8.05 -4.18 -7.86
C VAL A 40 -9.17 -5.15 -7.49
N ARG A 41 -8.85 -6.39 -7.10
CA ARG A 41 -9.84 -7.37 -6.60
C ARG A 41 -10.49 -6.91 -5.30
N LEU A 42 -9.72 -6.31 -4.38
CA LEU A 42 -10.26 -5.74 -3.15
C LEU A 42 -11.23 -4.62 -3.48
N ALA A 43 -10.81 -3.66 -4.31
CA ALA A 43 -11.65 -2.55 -4.72
C ALA A 43 -12.98 -3.06 -5.27
N GLY A 44 -12.92 -3.99 -6.24
CA GLY A 44 -14.10 -4.62 -6.82
C GLY A 44 -15.01 -5.28 -5.78
N ARG A 45 -14.47 -5.91 -4.74
CA ARG A 45 -15.26 -6.46 -3.62
C ARG A 45 -15.87 -5.36 -2.76
N LEU A 46 -15.09 -4.38 -2.32
CA LEU A 46 -15.53 -3.28 -1.45
C LEU A 46 -16.67 -2.51 -2.09
N ILE A 47 -16.46 -2.06 -3.33
CA ILE A 47 -17.44 -1.26 -4.06
C ILE A 47 -18.66 -2.11 -4.40
N ARG A 48 -18.48 -3.39 -4.81
CA ARG A 48 -19.63 -4.27 -5.11
C ARG A 48 -20.54 -4.46 -3.90
N PHE A 49 -20.10 -4.30 -2.66
CA PHE A 49 -20.98 -4.39 -1.49
C PHE A 49 -21.41 -3.01 -0.96
N THR A 50 -21.04 -1.93 -1.64
CA THR A 50 -21.45 -0.57 -1.32
C THR A 50 -22.67 -0.19 -2.18
N PRO A 51 -23.82 0.18 -1.60
CA PRO A 51 -25.07 0.41 -2.35
C PRO A 51 -25.03 1.60 -3.32
N GLU A 52 -24.23 2.63 -3.02
CA GLU A 52 -24.22 3.93 -3.71
C GLU A 52 -22.78 4.43 -3.92
N SER A 53 -21.94 3.65 -4.63
CA SER A 53 -20.58 4.09 -4.92
C SER A 53 -20.58 5.33 -5.82
N ASP A 54 -19.78 6.35 -5.49
CA ASP A 54 -19.63 7.54 -6.30
C ASP A 54 -19.40 7.22 -7.80
N PRO A 55 -20.08 7.91 -8.74
CA PRO A 55 -19.90 7.72 -10.17
C PRO A 55 -18.44 7.75 -10.65
N ILE A 56 -17.57 8.57 -10.03
CA ILE A 56 -16.16 8.69 -10.42
C ILE A 56 -15.37 7.40 -10.14
N ILE A 57 -15.74 6.64 -9.11
CA ILE A 57 -15.13 5.34 -8.78
C ILE A 57 -15.46 4.31 -9.87
N ALA A 58 -16.71 4.31 -10.33
CA ALA A 58 -17.13 3.44 -11.43
C ALA A 58 -16.46 3.82 -12.76
N LYS A 59 -16.30 5.13 -13.03
CA LYS A 59 -15.52 5.63 -14.18
C LYS A 59 -14.07 5.15 -14.14
N LEU A 60 -13.41 5.25 -12.98
CA LEU A 60 -12.04 4.79 -12.80
C LEU A 60 -11.91 3.27 -13.03
N ALA A 61 -12.86 2.47 -12.54
CA ALA A 61 -12.88 1.03 -12.78
C ALA A 61 -13.05 0.67 -14.27
N ALA A 62 -13.89 1.44 -14.99
CA ALA A 62 -14.07 1.32 -16.42
C ALA A 62 -12.78 1.61 -17.20
N ASP A 63 -12.10 2.72 -16.86
CA ASP A 63 -10.83 3.09 -17.47
C ASP A 63 -9.75 2.01 -17.19
N GLN A 64 -9.69 1.50 -15.96
CA GLN A 64 -8.76 0.44 -15.57
C GLN A 64 -9.01 -0.87 -16.33
N LEU A 65 -10.27 -1.25 -16.57
CA LEU A 65 -10.63 -2.46 -17.31
C LEU A 65 -10.10 -2.40 -18.75
N ILE A 66 -10.36 -1.29 -19.45
CA ILE A 66 -9.86 -1.11 -20.83
C ILE A 66 -8.34 -1.09 -20.85
N TYR A 67 -7.72 -0.34 -19.95
CA TYR A 67 -6.27 -0.26 -19.84
C TYR A 67 -5.63 -1.65 -19.66
N THR A 68 -6.18 -2.50 -18.79
CA THR A 68 -5.60 -3.83 -18.52
C THR A 68 -5.94 -4.90 -19.58
N LEU A 69 -6.97 -4.71 -20.39
CA LEU A 69 -7.23 -5.56 -21.55
C LEU A 69 -6.25 -5.26 -22.67
N GLN A 70 -5.84 -3.99 -22.81
CA GLN A 70 -4.79 -3.58 -23.74
C GLN A 70 -3.39 -3.90 -23.22
N ASN A 71 -3.20 -3.90 -21.90
CA ASN A 71 -1.92 -4.16 -21.24
C ASN A 71 -2.11 -5.28 -20.18
N PRO A 72 -1.59 -6.49 -20.38
CA PRO A 72 -1.86 -7.65 -19.53
C PRO A 72 -1.12 -7.62 -18.18
N ILE A 73 -1.24 -6.52 -17.45
CA ILE A 73 -0.60 -6.26 -16.16
C ILE A 73 -1.35 -6.95 -15.02
N LEU A 74 -2.68 -7.08 -15.13
CA LEU A 74 -3.54 -7.72 -14.13
C LEU A 74 -3.97 -9.13 -14.56
N ASP A 75 -4.24 -9.98 -13.58
CA ASP A 75 -4.79 -11.32 -13.78
C ASP A 75 -6.26 -11.28 -14.23
N GLU A 76 -6.76 -12.44 -14.69
CA GLU A 76 -8.14 -12.58 -15.14
C GLU A 76 -9.18 -12.34 -14.04
N ASP A 77 -8.85 -12.62 -12.77
CA ASP A 77 -9.76 -12.42 -11.65
C ASP A 77 -9.99 -10.93 -11.38
N ALA A 78 -8.93 -10.12 -11.37
CA ALA A 78 -9.01 -8.68 -11.22
C ALA A 78 -9.87 -8.06 -12.33
N LYS A 79 -9.62 -8.44 -13.58
CA LYS A 79 -10.42 -8.04 -14.75
C LYS A 79 -11.89 -8.44 -14.60
N ALA A 80 -12.15 -9.66 -14.17
CA ALA A 80 -13.49 -10.16 -13.91
C ALA A 80 -14.23 -9.36 -12.81
N TRP A 81 -13.51 -8.94 -11.76
CA TRP A 81 -14.07 -8.09 -10.71
C TRP A 81 -14.43 -6.69 -11.21
N LEU A 82 -13.60 -6.09 -12.07
CA LEU A 82 -13.93 -4.82 -12.72
C LEU A 82 -15.20 -4.93 -13.58
N ALA A 83 -15.33 -5.99 -14.38
CA ALA A 83 -16.54 -6.21 -15.19
C ALA A 83 -17.79 -6.39 -14.31
N LYS A 84 -17.71 -7.20 -13.25
CA LYS A 84 -18.81 -7.39 -12.27
C LYS A 84 -19.22 -6.07 -11.61
N LEU A 85 -18.25 -5.24 -11.29
CA LEU A 85 -18.47 -3.93 -10.70
C LEU A 85 -19.34 -3.06 -11.61
N LEU A 86 -18.90 -2.88 -12.85
CA LEU A 86 -19.59 -2.05 -13.84
C LEU A 86 -21.02 -2.55 -14.08
N GLY A 87 -21.22 -3.86 -14.19
CA GLY A 87 -22.56 -4.43 -14.30
C GLY A 87 -23.48 -4.15 -13.10
N LYS A 88 -22.93 -4.11 -11.89
CA LYS A 88 -23.71 -3.81 -10.67
C LYS A 88 -24.22 -2.36 -10.65
N THR A 89 -23.50 -1.42 -11.26
CA THR A 89 -23.94 -0.02 -11.32
C THR A 89 -25.28 0.16 -12.04
N LYS A 90 -25.60 -0.76 -12.97
CA LYS A 90 -26.75 -0.66 -13.89
C LYS A 90 -26.79 0.65 -14.70
N ASP A 91 -25.67 1.35 -14.79
CA ASP A 91 -25.57 2.62 -15.50
C ASP A 91 -25.32 2.36 -16.99
N GLN A 92 -26.24 2.84 -17.82
CA GLN A 92 -26.20 2.71 -19.27
C GLN A 92 -24.93 3.27 -19.91
N ARG A 93 -24.28 4.26 -19.27
CA ARG A 93 -23.03 4.85 -19.77
C ARG A 93 -21.90 3.84 -19.89
N PHE A 94 -21.83 2.82 -19.03
CA PHE A 94 -20.76 1.82 -19.06
C PHE A 94 -20.99 0.70 -20.07
N ARG A 95 -22.18 0.64 -20.69
CA ARG A 95 -22.49 -0.36 -21.71
C ARG A 95 -21.53 -0.29 -22.90
N SER A 96 -21.31 0.92 -23.44
CA SER A 96 -20.39 1.14 -24.57
C SER A 96 -18.96 0.69 -24.27
N ILE A 97 -18.51 0.85 -23.03
CA ILE A 97 -17.19 0.39 -22.57
C ILE A 97 -17.12 -1.13 -22.52
N LEU A 98 -18.14 -1.77 -21.96
CA LEU A 98 -18.21 -3.23 -21.86
C LEU A 98 -18.29 -3.87 -23.26
N GLU A 99 -19.02 -3.26 -24.19
CA GLU A 99 -19.04 -3.67 -25.60
C GLU A 99 -17.66 -3.51 -26.24
N ARG A 100 -16.98 -2.38 -26.04
CA ARG A 100 -15.57 -2.18 -26.46
C ARG A 100 -14.63 -3.20 -25.82
N ALA A 101 -14.83 -3.54 -24.55
CA ALA A 101 -14.01 -4.53 -23.86
C ALA A 101 -14.12 -5.91 -24.51
N ARG A 102 -15.28 -6.28 -25.06
CA ARG A 102 -15.45 -7.54 -25.83
C ARG A 102 -14.65 -7.55 -27.12
N THR A 103 -14.52 -6.41 -27.80
CA THR A 103 -13.75 -6.33 -29.05
C THR A 103 -12.23 -6.42 -28.83
N LEU A 104 -11.76 -6.36 -27.58
CA LEU A 104 -10.36 -6.51 -27.21
C LEU A 104 -9.95 -7.98 -26.97
N ASN A 105 -10.76 -8.95 -27.41
CA ASN A 105 -10.51 -10.39 -27.26
C ASN A 105 -10.19 -10.79 -25.81
N PRO A 106 -11.07 -10.48 -24.84
CA PRO A 106 -10.84 -10.80 -23.43
C PRO A 106 -10.75 -12.33 -23.23
N PRO A 107 -9.98 -12.80 -22.23
CA PRO A 107 -9.97 -14.22 -21.87
C PRO A 107 -11.37 -14.75 -21.53
N PRO A 108 -11.68 -16.05 -21.74
CA PRO A 108 -13.03 -16.60 -21.60
C PRO A 108 -13.70 -16.29 -20.26
N LYS A 109 -12.92 -16.30 -19.17
CA LYS A 109 -13.40 -15.97 -17.83
C LYS A 109 -13.85 -14.51 -17.72
N VAL A 110 -13.07 -13.59 -18.28
CA VAL A 110 -13.37 -12.16 -18.29
C VAL A 110 -14.55 -11.89 -19.21
N GLU A 111 -14.59 -12.50 -20.39
CA GLU A 111 -15.69 -12.38 -21.34
C GLU A 111 -17.03 -12.78 -20.72
N LYS A 112 -17.09 -13.93 -20.03
CA LYS A 112 -18.28 -14.37 -19.30
C LYS A 112 -18.81 -13.29 -18.34
N HIS A 113 -17.91 -12.59 -17.66
CA HIS A 113 -18.29 -11.55 -16.70
C HIS A 113 -18.67 -10.22 -17.37
N ILE A 114 -18.08 -9.90 -18.53
CA ILE A 114 -18.52 -8.76 -19.35
C ILE A 114 -19.93 -9.02 -19.89
N GLN A 115 -20.21 -10.22 -20.41
CA GLN A 115 -21.55 -10.59 -20.89
C GLN A 115 -22.59 -10.51 -19.77
N ALA A 116 -22.27 -11.07 -18.59
CA ALA A 116 -23.15 -10.96 -17.43
C ALA A 116 -23.38 -9.50 -16.99
N ALA A 117 -22.37 -8.63 -17.10
CA ALA A 117 -22.50 -7.21 -16.78
C ALA A 117 -23.41 -6.47 -17.77
N LEU A 118 -23.29 -6.76 -19.07
CA LEU A 118 -24.17 -6.20 -20.11
C LEU A 118 -25.64 -6.60 -19.87
N LEU A 119 -25.89 -7.87 -19.51
CA LEU A 119 -27.23 -8.34 -19.16
C LEU A 119 -27.81 -7.61 -17.95
N LEU A 120 -26.99 -7.30 -16.94
CA LEU A 120 -27.44 -6.57 -15.75
C LEU A 120 -27.79 -5.10 -16.04
N ILE A 121 -27.06 -4.46 -16.95
CA ILE A 121 -27.34 -3.09 -17.39
C ILE A 121 -28.60 -3.06 -18.26
N GLY A 122 -28.81 -4.09 -19.09
CA GLY A 122 -29.96 -4.20 -19.97
C GLY A 122 -29.85 -3.31 -21.20
N ASP A 123 -30.79 -3.46 -22.13
CA ASP A 123 -30.81 -2.73 -23.39
C ASP A 123 -31.42 -1.33 -23.19
N GLY A 124 -30.74 -0.30 -23.72
CA GLY A 124 -31.11 1.09 -23.52
C GLY A 124 -30.30 2.02 -24.42
N GLU A 125 -30.59 3.32 -24.35
CA GLU A 125 -29.88 4.32 -25.13
C GLU A 125 -28.41 4.38 -24.70
N VAL A 126 -27.51 3.98 -25.62
CA VAL A 126 -26.08 3.91 -25.36
C VAL A 126 -25.51 5.31 -25.35
N LYS A 127 -25.25 5.84 -24.16
CA LYS A 127 -24.47 7.07 -24.02
C LYS A 127 -22.99 6.76 -24.30
N PRO A 128 -22.35 7.46 -25.26
CA PRO A 128 -20.94 7.22 -25.56
C PRO A 128 -20.09 7.58 -24.34
N TYR A 129 -19.30 6.62 -23.87
CA TYR A 129 -18.28 6.88 -22.88
C TYR A 129 -16.92 6.99 -23.54
N VAL A 130 -16.29 8.15 -23.43
CA VAL A 130 -14.93 8.35 -23.95
C VAL A 130 -13.94 7.90 -22.88
N THR A 131 -13.12 6.90 -23.21
CA THR A 131 -12.01 6.45 -22.36
C THR A 131 -10.70 6.49 -23.15
N ASN A 132 -9.72 7.19 -22.58
CA ASN A 132 -8.34 7.26 -23.04
C ASN A 132 -7.42 7.62 -21.85
N ALA A 133 -6.10 7.55 -22.05
CA ALA A 133 -5.12 7.82 -21.00
C ALA A 133 -5.29 9.21 -20.35
N LYS A 134 -5.57 10.25 -21.15
CA LYS A 134 -5.76 11.63 -20.65
C LYS A 134 -7.00 11.77 -19.76
N ILE A 135 -8.08 11.06 -20.08
CA ILE A 135 -9.31 11.07 -19.28
C ILE A 135 -9.09 10.32 -17.96
N ARG A 136 -8.39 9.18 -17.99
CA ARG A 136 -8.00 8.47 -16.78
C ARG A 136 -7.12 9.35 -15.88
N GLU A 137 -6.13 10.03 -16.45
CA GLU A 137 -5.29 10.99 -15.73
C GLU A 137 -6.11 12.14 -15.14
N ALA A 138 -7.10 12.67 -15.87
CA ALA A 138 -8.00 13.70 -15.36
C ALA A 138 -8.85 13.20 -14.17
N HIS A 139 -9.42 11.99 -14.25
CA HIS A 139 -10.14 11.38 -13.12
C HIS A 139 -9.23 11.16 -11.90
N LEU A 140 -8.00 10.67 -12.12
CA LEU A 140 -7.01 10.51 -11.05
C LEU A 140 -6.63 11.87 -10.44
N ALA A 141 -6.46 12.91 -11.26
CA ALA A 141 -6.17 14.26 -10.80
C ALA A 141 -7.35 14.89 -10.03
N GLU A 142 -8.59 14.64 -10.45
CA GLU A 142 -9.81 15.07 -9.75
C GLU A 142 -9.89 14.44 -8.36
N ILE A 143 -9.60 13.14 -8.25
CA ILE A 143 -9.65 12.39 -6.99
C ILE A 143 -8.48 12.75 -6.05
N PHE A 144 -7.25 12.70 -6.57
CA PHE A 144 -6.04 12.80 -5.75
C PHE A 144 -5.52 14.24 -5.63
N GLY A 145 -5.70 15.07 -6.67
CA GLY A 145 -5.27 16.47 -6.66
C GLY A 145 -6.15 17.36 -5.79
N SER A 146 -7.43 17.02 -5.61
CA SER A 146 -8.33 17.72 -4.67
C SER A 146 -8.11 17.32 -3.20
N ARG A 147 -7.36 16.24 -2.96
CA ARG A 147 -7.10 15.66 -1.63
C ARG A 147 -5.61 15.61 -1.33
N SER A 148 -4.98 16.77 -1.38
CA SER A 148 -3.55 16.91 -1.10
C SER A 148 -3.17 16.42 0.30
N SER A 149 -1.99 15.83 0.41
CA SER A 149 -1.33 15.60 1.69
C SER A 149 -1.12 16.93 2.42
N ILE A 150 -1.16 16.91 3.75
CA ILE A 150 -0.78 18.08 4.53
C ILE A 150 0.73 18.31 4.32
N PRO A 151 1.19 19.55 4.06
CA PRO A 151 2.61 19.85 3.95
C PRO A 151 3.38 19.36 5.18
N TYR A 152 4.57 18.79 4.96
CA TYR A 152 5.39 18.32 6.06
C TYR A 152 5.73 19.46 7.02
N ARG A 153 5.60 19.18 8.32
CA ARG A 153 6.05 20.02 9.42
C ARG A 153 6.62 19.10 10.52
N PRO A 154 7.65 19.51 11.29
CA PRO A 154 8.30 18.65 12.28
C PRO A 154 7.33 18.01 13.28
N GLU A 155 6.24 18.71 13.63
CA GLU A 155 5.22 18.23 14.57
C GLU A 155 4.48 17.01 14.02
N LEU A 156 4.30 16.89 12.69
CA LEU A 156 3.65 15.72 12.08
C LEU A 156 4.46 14.44 12.31
N LYS A 157 5.78 14.55 12.45
CA LYS A 157 6.61 13.38 12.74
C LYS A 157 6.40 12.89 14.16
N ALA A 158 6.32 13.81 15.13
CA ALA A 158 5.96 13.47 16.51
C ALA A 158 4.54 12.88 16.57
N GLU A 159 3.57 13.47 15.87
CA GLU A 159 2.20 12.95 15.77
C GLU A 159 2.16 11.56 15.11
N PHE A 160 2.97 11.32 14.07
CA PHE A 160 3.09 10.01 13.43
C PHE A 160 3.66 8.98 14.41
N LEU A 161 4.70 9.34 15.17
CA LEU A 161 5.28 8.49 16.20
C LEU A 161 4.32 8.25 17.38
N ALA A 162 3.41 9.18 17.66
CA ALA A 162 2.40 9.05 18.70
C ALA A 162 1.20 8.18 18.31
N LEU A 163 1.01 7.85 17.01
CA LEU A 163 -0.13 7.04 16.56
C LEU A 163 -0.25 5.70 17.28
N GLU A 164 -1.38 5.46 17.94
CA GLU A 164 -1.63 4.19 18.62
C GLU A 164 -2.22 3.14 17.69
N LYS A 165 -2.00 1.86 18.01
CA LYS A 165 -2.74 0.77 17.34
C LYS A 165 -4.25 0.99 17.50
N GLU A 166 -5.03 0.46 16.58
CA GLU A 166 -6.48 0.65 16.50
C GLU A 166 -6.95 2.05 16.07
N THR A 167 -6.06 3.03 15.90
CA THR A 167 -6.43 4.34 15.36
C THR A 167 -7.15 4.18 14.02
N GLU A 168 -8.31 4.81 13.88
CA GLU A 168 -9.14 4.69 12.68
C GLU A 168 -8.57 5.50 11.52
N LEU A 169 -8.80 5.02 10.29
CA LEU A 169 -8.31 5.66 9.07
C LEU A 169 -8.76 7.12 8.94
N SER A 170 -9.98 7.44 9.35
CA SER A 170 -10.52 8.80 9.33
C SER A 170 -9.71 9.75 10.19
N THR A 171 -9.29 9.31 11.38
CA THR A 171 -8.41 10.09 12.27
C THR A 171 -7.03 10.28 11.65
N ILE A 172 -6.49 9.23 11.00
CA ILE A 172 -5.22 9.32 10.28
C ILE A 172 -5.31 10.35 9.15
N PHE A 173 -6.34 10.31 8.32
CA PHE A 173 -6.53 11.28 7.23
C PHE A 173 -6.78 12.71 7.72
N GLN A 174 -7.47 12.88 8.85
CA GLN A 174 -7.60 14.20 9.47
C GLN A 174 -6.26 14.76 9.95
N THR A 175 -5.35 13.90 10.42
CA THR A 175 -4.07 14.30 11.02
C THR A 175 -3.00 14.54 9.96
N PHE A 176 -2.87 13.64 8.98
CA PHE A 176 -1.77 13.65 8.00
C PHE A 176 -2.20 14.03 6.57
N GLY A 177 -3.51 14.23 6.37
CA GLY A 177 -4.09 14.32 5.04
C GLY A 177 -4.10 12.96 4.34
N TYR A 178 -4.39 12.97 3.05
CA TYR A 178 -4.38 11.75 2.26
C TYR A 178 -2.96 11.47 1.75
N PRO A 179 -2.53 10.20 1.73
CA PRO A 179 -1.24 9.84 1.15
C PRO A 179 -1.29 10.09 -0.36
N GLY A 180 -0.34 10.90 -0.86
CA GLY A 180 -0.16 11.13 -2.29
C GLY A 180 0.79 10.10 -2.91
N GLY A 181 0.47 9.62 -4.11
CA GLY A 181 1.41 8.91 -4.98
C GLY A 181 1.22 7.39 -5.16
N SER A 182 2.00 6.84 -6.10
CA SER A 182 1.99 5.48 -6.65
C SER A 182 2.53 4.38 -5.70
N SER A 183 2.64 4.66 -4.39
CA SER A 183 3.23 3.79 -3.37
C SER A 183 2.22 3.12 -2.43
N THR A 184 0.91 3.27 -2.70
CA THR A 184 -0.14 2.52 -1.99
C THR A 184 -0.12 1.06 -2.45
N ASP A 185 0.60 0.23 -1.70
CA ASP A 185 0.61 -1.21 -1.92
C ASP A 185 -0.47 -1.87 -1.09
N VAL A 186 -1.35 -2.60 -1.76
CA VAL A 186 -2.42 -3.31 -1.08
C VAL A 186 -2.13 -4.79 -1.16
N ASN A 187 -1.60 -5.29 -0.06
CA ASN A 187 -1.44 -6.72 0.16
C ASN A 187 -2.63 -7.23 0.98
N ILE A 188 -3.49 -8.04 0.37
CA ILE A 188 -4.52 -8.75 1.11
C ILE A 188 -3.92 -10.07 1.57
N ARG A 189 -3.99 -10.34 2.87
CA ARG A 189 -3.54 -11.62 3.40
C ARG A 189 -4.60 -12.32 4.22
N ASP A 190 -4.92 -13.54 3.82
CA ASP A 190 -5.65 -14.46 4.67
C ASP A 190 -4.67 -15.03 5.71
N LEU A 191 -4.53 -14.38 6.87
CA LEU A 191 -3.79 -14.95 7.99
C LEU A 191 -4.68 -15.96 8.73
N PRO A 192 -4.33 -17.25 8.79
CA PRO A 192 -5.02 -18.17 9.68
C PRO A 192 -4.62 -17.85 11.13
N ARG A 193 -5.51 -17.25 11.91
CA ARG A 193 -5.43 -17.26 13.37
C ARG A 193 -6.77 -17.75 13.92
N PHE A 194 -6.75 -18.89 14.61
CA PHE A 194 -7.88 -19.52 15.30
C PHE A 194 -9.25 -19.24 14.67
N GLY A 195 -9.55 -19.95 13.59
CA GLY A 195 -10.83 -19.83 12.87
C GLY A 195 -10.68 -19.44 11.40
N SER A 196 -11.82 -19.15 10.76
CA SER A 196 -11.99 -18.91 9.32
C SER A 196 -11.92 -17.43 8.90
N THR A 197 -11.45 -16.54 9.77
CA THR A 197 -11.49 -15.08 9.54
C THR A 197 -10.28 -14.58 8.74
N ARG A 198 -10.56 -13.93 7.60
CA ARG A 198 -9.58 -13.30 6.70
C ARG A 198 -9.32 -11.85 7.12
N THR A 199 -8.07 -11.45 7.38
CA THR A 199 -7.71 -10.06 7.74
C THR A 199 -7.19 -9.28 6.52
N GLN A 200 -8.00 -8.41 5.95
CA GLN A 200 -7.56 -7.51 4.87
C GLN A 200 -6.53 -6.52 5.42
N GLN A 201 -5.40 -6.34 4.73
CA GLN A 201 -4.37 -5.37 5.10
C GLN A 201 -4.22 -4.31 4.01
N LEU A 202 -3.96 -3.08 4.42
CA LEU A 202 -3.78 -1.91 3.57
C LEU A 202 -2.48 -1.23 4.01
N LEU A 203 -1.54 -0.98 3.11
CA LEU A 203 -0.34 -0.20 3.41
C LEU A 203 -0.48 1.19 2.79
N LEU A 204 -0.41 2.22 3.62
CA LEU A 204 -0.35 3.62 3.21
C LEU A 204 1.05 4.15 3.46
N THR A 205 1.61 4.90 2.52
CA THR A 205 2.95 5.47 2.63
C THR A 205 2.87 6.99 2.58
N TYR A 206 3.51 7.66 3.54
CA TYR A 206 3.67 9.11 3.63
C TYR A 206 5.14 9.43 3.45
N PRO A 207 5.57 10.02 2.30
CA PRO A 207 6.97 10.15 1.91
C PRO A 207 7.92 10.72 2.98
N GLU A 208 7.45 11.66 3.80
CA GLU A 208 8.26 12.33 4.82
C GLU A 208 8.08 11.75 6.24
N LEU A 209 7.13 10.83 6.43
CA LEU A 209 6.77 10.32 7.76
C LEU A 209 7.05 8.83 7.93
N GLY A 210 6.65 8.01 6.96
CA GLY A 210 6.80 6.57 7.03
C GLY A 210 5.65 5.82 6.38
N ALA A 211 5.46 4.57 6.77
CA ALA A 211 4.39 3.71 6.29
C ALA A 211 3.46 3.26 7.43
N LEU A 212 2.16 3.18 7.13
CA LEU A 212 1.10 2.74 8.02
C LEU A 212 0.46 1.48 7.45
N GLN A 213 0.45 0.40 8.23
CA GLN A 213 -0.28 -0.82 7.91
C GLN A 213 -1.60 -0.81 8.65
N LEU A 214 -2.70 -0.78 7.90
CA LEU A 214 -4.05 -0.86 8.42
C LEU A 214 -4.63 -2.24 8.17
N TYR A 215 -5.61 -2.60 8.98
CA TYR A 215 -6.42 -3.80 8.80
C TYR A 215 -7.90 -3.44 8.84
N ARG A 216 -8.73 -4.22 8.14
CA ARG A 216 -10.18 -4.00 8.13
C ARG A 216 -10.89 -4.90 9.13
N SER A 217 -11.62 -4.30 10.07
CA SER A 217 -12.44 -5.00 11.06
C SER A 217 -13.84 -4.40 11.14
N ARG A 218 -14.86 -5.23 10.99
CA ARG A 218 -16.28 -4.80 10.99
C ARG A 218 -16.58 -3.64 10.02
N GLY A 219 -15.88 -3.60 8.89
CA GLY A 219 -16.04 -2.55 7.86
C GLY A 219 -15.12 -1.35 8.03
N ILE A 220 -14.46 -1.18 9.18
CA ILE A 220 -13.63 -0.01 9.50
C ILE A 220 -12.14 -0.36 9.33
N TRP A 221 -11.38 0.55 8.73
CA TRP A 221 -9.92 0.45 8.63
C TRP A 221 -9.26 1.01 9.89
N ARG A 222 -8.39 0.21 10.50
CA ARG A 222 -7.68 0.55 11.74
C ARG A 222 -6.19 0.29 11.64
N LEU A 223 -5.40 1.10 12.31
CA LEU A 223 -3.95 0.95 12.37
C LEU A 223 -3.57 -0.36 13.07
N SER A 224 -2.86 -1.23 12.36
CA SER A 224 -2.22 -2.41 12.94
C SER A 224 -0.78 -2.10 13.37
N TYR A 225 -0.05 -1.37 12.53
CA TYR A 225 1.37 -1.11 12.71
C TYR A 225 1.78 0.17 11.98
N LYS A 226 2.74 0.90 12.56
CA LYS A 226 3.37 2.08 11.95
C LYS A 226 4.87 1.88 11.85
N MET A 227 5.47 2.39 10.78
CA MET A 227 6.91 2.37 10.58
C MET A 227 7.37 3.78 10.16
N PRO A 228 8.03 4.54 11.04
CA PRO A 228 8.55 5.85 10.67
C PRO A 228 9.67 5.72 9.65
N TYR A 229 9.76 6.61 8.67
CA TYR A 229 10.96 6.75 7.85
C TYR A 229 12.15 7.09 8.76
N PRO A 230 13.32 6.50 8.49
CA PRO A 230 14.49 6.80 9.30
C PRO A 230 15.00 8.20 8.92
N ASP A 231 15.57 8.94 9.88
CA ASP A 231 16.25 10.22 9.61
C ASP A 231 17.58 9.99 8.91
N ILE A 232 17.52 9.47 7.69
CA ILE A 232 18.70 9.23 6.88
C ILE A 232 18.72 10.34 5.85
N GLN A 233 19.47 11.40 6.17
CA GLN A 233 19.76 12.41 5.16
C GLN A 233 20.65 11.77 4.09
N THR A 234 20.10 11.63 2.89
CA THR A 234 20.84 11.19 1.70
C THR A 234 20.86 12.34 0.71
N ASP A 235 22.03 12.85 0.38
CA ASP A 235 22.19 13.87 -0.67
C ASP A 235 22.13 13.25 -2.08
N ASP A 236 22.09 11.91 -2.17
CA ASP A 236 22.05 11.15 -3.42
C ASP A 236 20.65 10.59 -3.69
N SER A 237 20.04 11.03 -4.79
CA SER A 237 18.78 10.50 -5.32
C SER A 237 18.74 8.97 -5.48
N ALA A 238 19.89 8.32 -5.70
CA ALA A 238 19.99 6.87 -5.83
C ALA A 238 19.86 6.14 -4.47
N ASP A 239 20.20 6.82 -3.37
CA ASP A 239 20.06 6.33 -2.00
C ASP A 239 18.63 6.54 -1.51
N GLN A 240 18.02 7.69 -1.83
CA GLN A 240 16.61 7.95 -1.54
C GLN A 240 15.69 6.91 -2.20
N TYR A 241 15.96 6.54 -3.47
CA TYR A 241 15.23 5.46 -4.14
C TYR A 241 15.29 4.13 -3.36
N ILE A 242 16.44 3.80 -2.76
CA ILE A 242 16.59 2.58 -1.97
C ILE A 242 15.76 2.68 -0.69
N VAL A 243 15.77 3.83 -0.01
CA VAL A 243 14.91 4.09 1.16
C VAL A 243 13.44 3.86 0.79
N ASP A 244 12.96 4.50 -0.27
CA ASP A 244 11.55 4.41 -0.69
C ASP A 244 11.13 2.97 -1.05
N GLU A 245 12.01 2.21 -1.71
CA GLU A 245 11.74 0.84 -2.16
C GLU A 245 11.81 -0.22 -1.03
N ILE A 246 12.64 -0.02 0.00
CA ILE A 246 12.79 -1.03 1.07
C ILE A 246 11.98 -0.70 2.33
N TRP A 247 11.60 0.56 2.50
CA TRP A 247 10.83 1.00 3.66
C TRP A 247 9.34 0.79 3.51
N ASN A 248 8.86 0.56 2.29
CA ASN A 248 7.53 0.01 2.09
C ASN A 248 7.48 -1.42 2.68
N TRP A 249 6.46 -1.77 3.46
CA TRP A 249 6.26 -3.11 4.05
C TRP A 249 5.81 -4.16 3.02
N SER A 250 6.02 -3.89 1.74
CA SER A 250 5.52 -4.71 0.66
C SER A 250 6.57 -5.74 0.29
N TYR A 251 6.34 -7.00 0.71
CA TYR A 251 7.24 -8.09 0.30
C TYR A 251 7.42 -8.16 -1.23
N PRO A 252 6.40 -7.92 -2.10
CA PRO A 252 6.60 -7.89 -3.54
C PRO A 252 7.61 -6.83 -3.98
N ARG A 253 7.56 -5.63 -3.41
CA ARG A 253 8.53 -4.57 -3.72
C ARG A 253 9.92 -4.90 -3.21
N ILE A 254 10.05 -5.42 -1.99
CA ILE A 254 11.36 -5.86 -1.46
C ILE A 254 11.95 -6.99 -2.33
N ILE A 255 11.13 -7.92 -2.82
CA ILE A 255 11.56 -9.00 -3.73
C ILE A 255 11.90 -8.44 -5.13
N GLN A 256 11.11 -7.49 -5.63
CA GLN A 256 11.38 -6.82 -6.90
C GLN A 256 12.70 -6.04 -6.81
N PHE A 257 12.89 -5.26 -5.75
CA PHE A 257 14.12 -4.57 -5.41
C PHE A 257 15.31 -5.55 -5.38
N PHE A 258 15.17 -6.66 -4.68
CA PHE A 258 16.21 -7.70 -4.64
C PHE A 258 16.53 -8.24 -6.04
N SER A 259 15.52 -8.50 -6.85
CA SER A 259 15.68 -9.09 -8.18
C SER A 259 16.42 -8.13 -9.13
N HIS A 260 16.08 -6.84 -9.09
CA HIS A 260 16.75 -5.80 -9.89
C HIS A 260 18.17 -5.49 -9.41
N ASN A 261 18.47 -5.68 -8.13
CA ASN A 261 19.75 -5.29 -7.53
C ASN A 261 20.66 -6.47 -7.15
N LYS A 262 20.36 -7.70 -7.60
CA LYS A 262 21.08 -8.92 -7.20
C LYS A 262 22.60 -8.86 -7.44
N ALA A 263 23.02 -8.16 -8.51
CA ALA A 263 24.43 -7.99 -8.88
C ALA A 263 25.01 -6.62 -8.49
N ARG A 264 24.20 -5.73 -7.91
CA ARG A 264 24.62 -4.37 -7.56
C ARG A 264 25.55 -4.43 -6.33
N LYS A 265 26.61 -3.62 -6.37
CA LYS A 265 27.40 -3.31 -5.19
C LYS A 265 26.75 -2.12 -4.49
N PHE A 266 26.29 -2.34 -3.27
CA PHE A 266 25.72 -1.29 -2.44
C PHE A 266 26.82 -0.47 -1.78
N THR A 267 26.59 0.84 -1.64
CA THR A 267 27.41 1.73 -0.82
C THR A 267 27.29 1.33 0.66
N GLN A 268 28.20 1.85 1.49
CA GLN A 268 28.14 1.60 2.92
C GLN A 268 26.83 2.12 3.53
N GLN A 269 26.41 3.32 3.13
CA GLN A 269 25.15 3.93 3.56
C GLN A 269 23.95 3.07 3.17
N GLN A 270 23.87 2.62 1.91
CA GLN A 270 22.81 1.72 1.46
C GLN A 270 22.77 0.42 2.28
N LEU A 271 23.93 -0.14 2.61
CA LEU A 271 24.00 -1.33 3.45
C LEU A 271 23.56 -1.06 4.91
N ASP A 272 23.79 0.14 5.45
CA ASP A 272 23.33 0.53 6.78
C ASP A 272 21.79 0.55 6.80
N ILE A 273 21.16 1.16 5.78
CA ILE A 273 19.69 1.21 5.61
C ILE A 273 19.11 -0.21 5.53
N LEU A 274 19.70 -1.09 4.70
CA LEU A 274 19.27 -2.48 4.55
C LEU A 274 19.39 -3.27 5.86
N ALA A 275 20.49 -3.07 6.61
CA ALA A 275 20.72 -3.75 7.88
C ALA A 275 19.71 -3.31 8.94
N TYR A 276 19.44 -2.00 9.02
CA TYR A 276 18.45 -1.44 9.92
C TYR A 276 17.03 -1.95 9.60
N ARG A 277 16.66 -2.01 8.32
CA ARG A 277 15.36 -2.55 7.87
C ARG A 277 15.14 -4.01 8.29
N VAL A 278 16.17 -4.83 8.19
CA VAL A 278 16.16 -6.23 8.61
C VAL A 278 15.91 -6.36 10.12
N TRP A 279 16.57 -5.53 10.92
CA TRP A 279 16.43 -5.52 12.37
C TRP A 279 15.05 -5.06 12.84
N LEU A 280 14.50 -4.00 12.25
CA LEU A 280 13.11 -3.60 12.55
C LEU A 280 12.08 -4.70 12.23
N GLY A 281 12.45 -5.67 11.40
CA GLY A 281 11.59 -6.79 11.05
C GLY A 281 11.58 -7.94 12.06
N VAL A 282 12.28 -7.87 13.20
CA VAL A 282 12.36 -8.99 14.16
C VAL A 282 11.00 -9.50 14.62
N ASP A 283 10.04 -8.60 14.83
CA ASP A 283 8.71 -8.96 15.32
C ASP A 283 7.75 -9.44 14.24
N THR A 284 8.20 -9.50 12.97
CA THR A 284 7.34 -9.96 11.88
C THR A 284 6.94 -11.41 12.09
N ILE A 285 5.63 -11.65 12.04
CA ILE A 285 5.03 -12.98 11.99
C ILE A 285 4.60 -13.33 10.55
N ASP A 286 4.85 -12.43 9.60
CA ASP A 286 4.53 -12.63 8.20
C ASP A 286 5.66 -13.42 7.52
N PRO A 287 5.44 -14.70 7.10
CA PRO A 287 6.52 -15.45 6.47
C PRO A 287 6.94 -14.93 5.08
N PHE A 288 6.10 -14.21 4.34
CA PHE A 288 6.49 -13.61 3.04
C PHE A 288 7.36 -12.38 3.27
N LEU A 289 6.97 -11.50 4.21
CA LEU A 289 7.82 -10.38 4.60
C LEU A 289 9.13 -10.89 5.21
N ALA A 290 9.08 -11.87 6.12
CA ALA A 290 10.26 -12.48 6.70
C ALA A 290 11.20 -13.04 5.63
N ASP A 291 10.65 -13.67 4.58
CA ASP A 291 11.44 -14.14 3.45
C ASP A 291 12.09 -12.98 2.69
N SER A 292 11.34 -11.92 2.39
CA SER A 292 11.90 -10.73 1.74
C SER A 292 13.01 -10.06 2.57
N LEU A 293 12.88 -10.03 3.90
CA LEU A 293 13.94 -9.56 4.81
C LEU A 293 15.15 -10.50 4.82
N CYS A 294 14.97 -11.81 4.62
CA CYS A 294 16.09 -12.73 4.44
C CYS A 294 16.92 -12.38 3.18
N HIS A 295 16.27 -11.91 2.12
CA HIS A 295 16.95 -11.42 0.93
C HIS A 295 17.79 -10.16 1.22
N LEU A 296 17.25 -9.21 1.98
CA LEU A 296 18.00 -8.03 2.43
C LEU A 296 19.20 -8.43 3.30
N ALA A 297 19.01 -9.35 4.25
CA ALA A 297 20.10 -9.88 5.09
C ALA A 297 21.23 -10.51 4.26
N ASN A 298 20.93 -11.06 3.07
CA ASN A 298 21.97 -11.54 2.15
C ASN A 298 22.79 -10.43 1.49
N PHE A 299 22.17 -9.29 1.15
CA PHE A 299 22.92 -8.12 0.67
C PHE A 299 23.84 -7.58 1.75
N VAL A 300 23.32 -7.43 2.97
CA VAL A 300 24.10 -7.01 4.14
C VAL A 300 25.29 -7.96 4.36
N ARG A 301 25.06 -9.27 4.30
CA ARG A 301 26.11 -10.29 4.38
C ARG A 301 27.17 -10.15 3.27
N ALA A 302 26.76 -9.84 2.05
CA ALA A 302 27.68 -9.75 0.92
C ALA A 302 28.58 -8.51 0.98
N GLY A 303 28.03 -7.37 1.43
CA GLY A 303 28.74 -6.08 1.42
C GLY A 303 29.35 -5.64 2.76
N GLY A 304 28.83 -6.10 3.89
CA GLY A 304 29.02 -5.44 5.19
C GLY A 304 30.31 -5.71 5.96
N ARG A 305 31.18 -6.61 5.49
CA ARG A 305 32.54 -6.88 6.05
C ARG A 305 32.64 -6.99 7.59
N GLY A 306 31.58 -7.42 8.29
CA GLY A 306 31.56 -7.56 9.75
C GLY A 306 30.99 -6.38 10.54
N ARG A 307 30.81 -5.20 9.92
CA ARG A 307 30.24 -4.02 10.59
C ARG A 307 28.87 -4.29 11.20
N TYR A 308 28.02 -5.07 10.53
CA TYR A 308 26.65 -5.38 10.97
C TYR A 308 26.56 -6.62 11.86
N GLN A 309 27.67 -7.10 12.42
CA GLN A 309 27.68 -8.33 13.21
C GLN A 309 26.75 -8.23 14.43
N ALA A 310 26.78 -7.11 15.17
CA ALA A 310 25.96 -6.96 16.37
C ALA A 310 24.47 -6.92 16.03
N ILE A 311 24.05 -6.04 15.12
CA ILE A 311 22.64 -5.92 14.71
C ILE A 311 22.09 -7.22 14.09
N MET A 312 22.88 -7.93 13.29
CA MET A 312 22.46 -9.21 12.70
C MET A 312 22.42 -10.33 13.75
N THR A 313 23.26 -10.27 14.78
CA THR A 313 23.21 -11.20 15.92
C THR A 313 21.96 -10.95 16.74
N ASP A 314 21.66 -9.69 17.06
CA ASP A 314 20.46 -9.30 17.78
C ASP A 314 19.19 -9.71 17.00
N THR A 315 19.16 -9.44 15.70
CA THR A 315 18.08 -9.91 14.81
C THR A 315 17.94 -11.43 14.87
N ALA A 316 19.05 -12.18 14.83
CA ALA A 316 19.02 -13.64 14.89
C ALA A 316 18.50 -14.19 16.23
N MET A 317 18.63 -13.43 17.31
CA MET A 317 18.14 -13.80 18.63
C MET A 317 16.65 -13.43 18.81
N LYS A 318 16.26 -12.22 18.39
CA LYS A 318 14.92 -11.67 18.63
C LYS A 318 13.89 -12.04 17.57
N ALA A 319 14.29 -12.39 16.35
CA ALA A 319 13.33 -12.62 15.27
C ALA A 319 12.34 -13.75 15.59
N LYS A 320 11.04 -13.49 15.41
CA LYS A 320 9.97 -14.47 15.62
C LYS A 320 9.99 -15.57 14.55
N ASP A 321 10.28 -15.19 13.30
CA ASP A 321 10.38 -16.13 12.18
C ASP A 321 11.70 -16.93 12.17
N GLY A 322 11.60 -18.24 11.96
CA GLY A 322 12.76 -19.14 11.97
C GLY A 322 13.71 -18.97 10.78
N LYS A 323 13.20 -18.58 9.61
CA LYS A 323 14.01 -18.34 8.40
C LYS A 323 14.81 -17.05 8.61
N LEU A 324 14.19 -15.98 9.08
CA LEU A 324 14.88 -14.72 9.38
C LEU A 324 16.01 -14.93 10.39
N ARG A 325 15.76 -15.66 11.49
CA ARG A 325 16.82 -16.05 12.45
C ARG A 325 18.02 -16.72 11.77
N LYS A 326 17.77 -17.68 10.88
CA LYS A 326 18.81 -18.42 10.16
C LYS A 326 19.62 -17.53 9.24
N TYR A 327 18.98 -16.63 8.50
CA TYR A 327 19.67 -15.74 7.54
C TYR A 327 20.45 -14.63 8.25
N SER A 328 19.90 -14.02 9.30
CA SER A 328 20.62 -13.02 10.11
C SER A 328 21.83 -13.65 10.81
N LYS A 329 21.71 -14.88 11.33
CA LYS A 329 22.86 -15.63 11.89
C LYS A 329 23.96 -15.87 10.86
N LYS A 330 23.61 -16.11 9.59
CA LYS A 330 24.60 -16.24 8.51
C LYS A 330 25.23 -14.90 8.15
N ALA A 331 24.48 -13.80 8.20
CA ALA A 331 24.98 -12.46 7.97
C ALA A 331 25.99 -12.05 9.05
N ALA A 332 25.69 -12.33 10.31
CA ALA A 332 26.55 -12.03 11.46
C ALA A 332 27.92 -12.76 11.42
N LYS A 333 27.99 -13.96 10.82
CA LYS A 333 29.22 -14.78 10.78
C LYS A 333 30.30 -14.29 9.80
N ARG A 334 29.98 -13.37 8.88
CA ARG A 334 30.91 -12.96 7.81
C ARG A 334 31.58 -11.63 8.17
N GLY A 335 32.67 -11.69 8.93
CA GLY A 335 33.51 -10.53 9.24
C GLY A 335 34.59 -10.83 10.27
N LYS A 336 35.74 -10.12 10.20
CA LYS A 336 36.62 -9.97 11.37
C LYS A 336 35.83 -9.17 12.41
N LYS A 337 35.90 -9.53 13.70
CA LYS A 337 35.28 -8.76 14.79
C LYS A 337 35.59 -7.28 14.60
N TYR A 338 34.57 -6.48 14.30
CA TYR A 338 34.63 -5.03 14.34
C TYR A 338 33.99 -4.64 15.66
N ASN A 339 34.73 -3.92 16.50
CA ASN A 339 34.43 -3.40 17.86
C ASN A 339 33.14 -3.86 18.56
N ASP A 340 33.26 -4.19 19.86
CA ASP A 340 32.20 -4.55 20.81
C ASP A 340 31.21 -3.39 21.10
N GLN A 341 30.73 -2.71 20.07
CA GLN A 341 29.66 -1.71 20.14
C GLN A 341 28.31 -2.43 20.15
N SER A 342 27.41 -1.96 21.01
CA SER A 342 26.00 -2.37 21.01
C SER A 342 25.35 -2.11 19.63
N PRO A 343 24.30 -2.86 19.26
CA PRO A 343 23.53 -2.60 18.03
C PRO A 343 23.14 -1.13 17.87
N GLU A 344 22.87 -0.43 18.97
CA GLU A 344 22.49 0.98 19.06
C GLU A 344 23.68 1.93 18.79
N GLU A 345 24.86 1.64 19.34
CA GLU A 345 26.08 2.44 19.13
C GLU A 345 26.63 2.35 17.68
N GLN A 346 26.29 1.29 16.95
CA GLN A 346 26.72 1.10 15.55
C GLN A 346 26.06 2.10 14.56
N PHE A 347 25.03 2.86 14.97
CA PHE A 347 24.30 3.81 14.13
C PHE A 347 24.47 5.29 14.53
N MET A 348 25.44 5.61 15.41
CA MET A 348 25.70 6.99 15.84
C MET A 348 26.39 7.96 14.84
N PRO A 349 26.60 7.72 13.52
CA PRO A 349 26.97 8.83 12.62
C PRO A 349 25.79 9.70 12.18
N TYR A 350 24.53 9.35 12.48
CA TYR A 350 23.36 9.97 11.85
C TYR A 350 22.52 10.88 12.76
N GLY A 351 23.01 11.27 13.95
CA GLY A 351 22.32 12.24 14.82
C GLY A 351 20.93 11.80 15.30
N VAL A 352 20.63 10.50 15.27
CA VAL A 352 19.38 9.96 15.79
C VAL A 352 19.47 9.94 17.32
N GLU A 353 18.96 10.98 17.98
CA GLU A 353 18.54 10.85 19.37
C GLU A 353 17.35 9.89 19.40
N LEU A 354 17.64 8.61 19.57
CA LEU A 354 16.62 7.60 19.82
C LEU A 354 16.13 7.78 21.26
N ASN A 355 14.97 8.43 21.44
CA ASN A 355 14.25 8.34 22.71
C ASN A 355 13.58 6.95 22.78
N LEU A 356 14.36 5.92 23.14
CA LEU A 356 13.93 4.52 23.21
C LEU A 356 12.89 4.27 24.32
N ASP A 357 12.72 5.21 25.25
CA ASP A 357 11.72 5.14 26.32
C ASP A 357 10.27 5.34 25.78
N GLU A 358 10.11 5.84 24.55
CA GLU A 358 8.80 6.05 23.91
C GLU A 358 8.37 4.91 22.97
N LEU A 359 9.26 3.94 22.72
CA LEU A 359 8.90 2.66 22.10
C LEU A 359 8.47 1.71 23.22
N GLU A 360 7.22 1.82 23.69
CA GLU A 360 6.63 0.78 24.54
C GLU A 360 6.65 -0.56 23.78
N ILE A 361 7.68 -1.36 24.06
CA ILE A 361 7.78 -2.78 23.73
C ILE A 361 6.82 -3.50 24.68
N PRO A 362 5.71 -4.12 24.22
CA PRO A 362 4.81 -4.79 25.12
C PRO A 362 5.45 -6.09 25.64
N SER A 363 6.13 -6.01 26.79
CA SER A 363 6.43 -7.17 27.63
C SER A 363 5.17 -7.51 28.44
N LYS A 364 4.11 -8.03 27.81
CA LYS A 364 2.96 -8.61 28.55
C LYS A 364 2.10 -9.49 27.65
N PHE A 365 2.39 -10.79 27.67
CA PHE A 365 1.32 -11.79 27.77
C PHE A 365 1.68 -12.70 28.93
N GLY A 366 1.23 -12.27 30.11
CA GLY A 366 1.16 -13.09 31.29
C GLY A 366 0.25 -14.28 31.07
N ALA A 367 0.55 -15.33 31.82
CA ALA A 367 -0.21 -16.55 31.96
C ALA A 367 -1.73 -16.32 31.98
N ILE A 368 -2.45 -16.91 31.03
CA ILE A 368 -3.86 -17.22 31.22
C ILE A 368 -3.89 -18.49 32.07
N LYS A 369 -4.05 -18.30 33.38
CA LYS A 369 -4.47 -19.34 34.32
C LYS A 369 -5.82 -19.90 33.85
N LYS A 370 -5.90 -21.23 33.80
CA LYS A 370 -7.13 -22.02 33.73
C LYS A 370 -8.25 -21.36 34.56
N LEU A 371 -9.34 -21.00 33.88
CA LEU A 371 -10.69 -21.06 34.45
C LEU A 371 -11.59 -21.63 33.35
N MET A 372 -11.84 -22.93 33.46
CA MET A 372 -13.08 -23.56 33.02
C MET A 372 -13.81 -24.04 34.28
N PRO A 373 -15.15 -24.16 34.26
CA PRO A 373 -16.00 -24.35 35.43
C PRO A 373 -15.59 -25.53 36.32
#